data_AF-A0A7C2IZ39-F1
#
_entry.id   AF-A0A7C2IZ39-F1
#
_cell.length_a   1.000
_cell.length_b   1.000
_cell.length_c   1.000
_cell.angle_alpha   90.00
_cell.angle_beta   90.00
_cell.angle_gamma   90.00
#
_symmetry.space_group_name_H-M   'P 1'
#
loop_
_entity.id
_entity.type
_entity.pdbx_description
1 polymer ?
#
loop_
_entity_poly.entity_id
_entity_poly.type
_entity_poly.pdbx_seq_one_letter_code
_entity_poly.pdbx_strand_id
1 'polypeptide(L)' 'MINRSRLPFLGLALLASCALTALAQQPPKTHLKVGDPAPDFELIDTSRKPVKLGDFKGKKNVVLAFYVLAFTGG' A
#
# COMPACT_ATOMS: atom_id res chain seq x y z
N MET A 1 -36.65 36.07 30.23
CA MET A 1 -35.23 36.21 29.82
C MET A 1 -34.48 35.00 30.41
N ILE A 2 -34.07 34.01 29.59
CA ILE A 2 -32.69 33.78 29.10
C ILE A 2 -31.78 33.35 30.27
N ASN A 3 -31.15 32.17 30.36
CA ASN A 3 -30.44 31.40 29.32
C ASN A 3 -30.22 29.92 29.72
N ARG A 4 -30.40 29.01 28.75
CA ARG A 4 -29.88 27.63 28.78
C ARG A 4 -28.64 27.62 27.89
N SER A 5 -27.44 27.44 28.43
CA SER A 5 -26.24 27.18 27.61
C SER A 5 -25.59 25.87 28.02
N ARG A 6 -25.70 24.91 27.10
CA ARG A 6 -25.29 23.51 27.19
C ARG A 6 -23.77 23.36 27.07
N LEU A 7 -23.27 22.29 27.67
CA LEU A 7 -21.88 21.82 27.71
C LEU A 7 -21.13 21.92 26.37
N PRO A 8 -19.89 22.47 26.35
CA PRO A 8 -18.98 22.32 25.23
C PRO A 8 -17.90 21.29 25.57
N PHE A 9 -18.26 20.03 25.84
CA PHE A 9 -17.27 18.96 26.06
C PHE A 9 -17.38 17.79 25.08
N LEU A 10 -18.39 17.78 24.19
CA LEU A 10 -18.61 16.68 23.24
C LEU A 10 -17.87 16.84 21.90
N GLY A 11 -17.36 18.04 21.58
CA GLY A 11 -16.70 18.31 20.30
C GLY A 11 -15.22 17.90 20.22
N LEU A 12 -14.52 17.81 21.36
CA LEU A 12 -13.07 17.56 21.38
C LEU A 12 -12.71 16.07 21.32
N ALA A 13 -13.62 15.19 21.76
CA ALA A 13 -13.39 13.74 21.74
C ALA A 13 -13.45 13.12 20.33
N LEU A 14 -14.17 13.75 19.39
CA LEU A 14 -14.36 13.22 18.03
C LEU A 14 -13.20 13.55 17.06
N LEU A 15 -12.42 14.59 17.35
CA LEU A 15 -11.23 14.95 16.55
C LEU A 15 -9.99 14.13 16.96
N ALA A 16 -9.92 13.65 18.20
CA ALA A 16 -8.81 12.84 18.69
C ALA A 16 -8.83 11.39 18.14
N SER A 17 -10.00 10.86 17.80
CA SER A 17 -10.14 9.48 17.28
C SER A 17 -9.73 9.35 15.81
N CYS A 18 -9.82 10.42 15.01
CA CYS A 18 -9.42 10.40 13.60
C CYS A 18 -7.90 10.48 13.38
N ALA A 19 -7.15 10.98 14.38
CA ALA A 19 -5.69 11.07 14.31
C ALA A 19 -5.00 9.73 14.66
N LEU A 20 -5.63 8.85 15.44
CA LEU A 20 -5.03 7.57 15.84
C LEU A 20 -5.03 6.52 14.71
N THR A 21 -5.99 6.55 13.78
CA THR A 21 -6.04 5.59 12.67
C THR A 21 -5.09 5.94 11.53
N ALA A 22 -4.67 7.20 11.40
CA ALA A 22 -3.74 7.65 10.36
C ALA A 22 -2.27 7.27 10.61
N LEU A 23 -1.89 6.92 11.86
CA LEU A 23 -0.52 6.54 12.22
C LEU A 23 -0.25 5.03 12.06
N ALA A 24 -1.28 4.20 11.81
CA ALA A 24 -1.18 2.75 11.92
C ALA A 24 -0.86 1.99 10.61
N GLN A 25 -0.82 2.66 9.46
CA GLN A 25 -0.49 1.99 8.19
C GLN A 25 0.80 2.54 7.59
N GLN A 26 1.91 2.19 8.23
CA GLN A 26 3.20 2.24 7.57
C GLN A 26 3.19 1.22 6.41
N PRO A 27 3.64 1.58 5.21
CA PRO A 27 3.71 0.65 4.10
C PRO A 27 4.56 -0.57 4.50
N PRO A 28 4.21 -1.78 4.04
CA PRO A 28 4.96 -2.99 4.36
C PRO A 28 6.44 -2.78 4.01
N LYS A 29 7.32 -2.85 5.01
CA LYS A 29 8.76 -2.88 4.75
C LYS A 29 9.10 -4.26 4.21
N THR A 30 9.46 -4.35 2.94
CA THR A 30 9.90 -5.60 2.32
C THR A 30 11.34 -5.90 2.73
N HIS A 31 11.52 -6.83 3.67
CA HIS A 31 12.84 -7.32 4.07
C HIS A 31 13.19 -8.55 3.24
N LEU A 32 13.52 -8.35 1.96
CA LEU A 32 13.97 -9.42 1.06
C LEU A 32 15.48 -9.58 1.17
N LYS A 33 15.94 -10.83 1.31
CA LYS A 33 17.35 -11.21 1.29
C LYS A 33 17.65 -12.10 0.09
N VAL A 34 18.91 -12.16 -0.30
CA VAL A 34 19.36 -13.11 -1.33
C VAL A 34 19.08 -14.54 -0.86
N GLY A 35 18.47 -15.34 -1.73
CA GLY A 35 18.08 -16.72 -1.44
C GLY A 35 16.64 -16.86 -0.94
N ASP A 36 15.99 -15.76 -0.52
CA ASP A 36 14.57 -15.81 -0.17
C ASP A 36 13.74 -16.14 -1.43
N PRO A 37 12.68 -16.96 -1.29
CA PRO A 37 11.74 -17.14 -2.38
C PRO A 37 11.08 -15.80 -2.72
N ALA A 38 11.10 -15.43 -4.01
CA ALA A 38 10.41 -14.24 -4.48
C ALA A 38 8.90 -14.31 -4.14
N PRO A 39 8.31 -13.25 -3.57
CA PRO A 39 6.87 -13.20 -3.32
C PRO A 39 6.08 -13.37 -4.61
N ASP A 40 5.06 -14.21 -4.60
CA ASP A 40 4.20 -14.39 -5.76
C ASP A 40 3.28 -13.18 -5.95
N PHE A 41 3.04 -12.83 -7.21
CA PHE A 41 2.15 -11.74 -7.58
C PHE A 41 1.52 -12.00 -8.94
N GLU A 42 0.38 -11.37 -9.18
CA GLU A 42 -0.33 -11.38 -10.45
C GLU A 42 -0.54 -9.93 -10.89
N LEU A 43 -0.11 -9.61 -12.12
CA LEU A 43 -0.26 -8.28 -12.71
C LEU A 43 -0.90 -8.39 -14.10
N ILE A 44 -1.48 -7.29 -14.56
CA ILE A 44 -1.99 -7.16 -15.91
C ILE A 44 -0.87 -6.63 -16.81
N ASP A 45 -0.60 -7.33 -17.92
CA ASP A 45 0.38 -6.90 -18.91
C ASP A 45 -0.17 -5.81 -19.86
N THR A 46 0.67 -5.37 -20.80
CA THR A 46 0.30 -4.36 -21.82
C THR A 46 -0.79 -4.85 -22.79
N SER A 47 -1.01 -6.16 -22.89
CA SER A 47 -2.08 -6.78 -23.69
C SER A 47 -3.35 -7.05 -22.87
N ARG A 48 -3.43 -6.53 -21.63
CA ARG A 48 -4.51 -6.76 -20.66
C ARG A 48 -4.68 -8.22 -20.25
N LYS A 49 -3.61 -9.01 -20.28
CA LYS A 49 -3.61 -10.40 -19.83
C LYS A 49 -3.03 -10.50 -18.41
N PRO A 50 -3.60 -11.34 -17.54
CA PRO A 50 -2.97 -11.66 -16.26
C PRO A 50 -1.67 -12.43 -16.47
N VAL A 51 -0.65 -12.07 -15.70
CA VAL A 51 0.67 -12.72 -15.67
C VAL A 51 1.04 -12.95 -14.22
N LYS A 52 1.34 -14.21 -13.86
CA LYS A 52 1.77 -14.60 -12.51
C LYS A 52 3.27 -14.88 -12.48
N LEU A 53 3.96 -14.43 -11.42
CA LEU A 53 5.37 -14.75 -11.24
C LEU A 53 5.58 -16.27 -11.09
N GLY A 54 4.70 -16.95 -10.35
CA GLY A 54 4.74 -18.40 -10.15
C GLY A 54 4.76 -19.23 -11.42
N ASP A 55 4.18 -18.75 -12.53
CA ASP A 55 4.12 -19.48 -13.80
C ASP A 55 5.50 -19.73 -14.42
N PHE A 56 6.50 -18.90 -14.07
CA PHE A 56 7.88 -18.97 -14.55
C PHE A 56 8.81 -19.79 -13.64
N LYS A 57 8.39 -20.09 -12.40
CA LYS A 57 9.22 -20.75 -11.40
C LYS A 57 9.69 -22.13 -11.91
N GLY A 58 11.01 -22.35 -11.88
CA GLY A 58 11.63 -23.60 -12.34
C GLY A 58 11.68 -23.79 -13.86
N LYS A 59 11.16 -22.83 -14.65
CA LYS A 59 11.16 -22.91 -16.12
C LYS A 59 12.15 -21.95 -16.76
N LYS A 60 12.29 -20.74 -16.21
CA LYS A 60 13.14 -19.66 -16.74
C LYS A 60 13.68 -18.79 -15.60
N ASN A 61 14.81 -18.15 -15.86
CA ASN A 61 15.30 -17.05 -15.02
C ASN A 61 14.46 -15.79 -15.30
N VAL A 62 14.14 -15.04 -14.26
CA VAL A 62 13.28 -13.84 -14.35
C VAL A 62 14.00 -12.66 -13.70
N VAL A 63 13.96 -11.50 -14.36
CA VAL A 63 14.42 -10.22 -13.82
C VAL A 63 13.20 -9.31 -13.67
N LEU A 64 13.02 -8.72 -12.49
CA LEU A 64 11.95 -7.77 -12.20
C LEU A 64 12.55 -6.37 -12.01
N ALA A 65 12.01 -5.39 -12.73
CA ALA A 65 12.41 -3.99 -12.61
C ALA A 65 11.18 -3.12 -12.38
N PHE A 66 11.32 -2.13 -11.50
CA PHE A 66 10.32 -1.09 -11.27
C PHE A 66 10.84 0.24 -11.81
N TYR A 67 10.02 0.94 -12.57
CA TYR A 67 10.31 2.28 -13.09
C TYR A 67 9.18 3.22 -12.65
N VAL A 68 9.51 4.49 -12.43
CA VAL A 68 8.59 5.44 -11.78
C VAL A 68 7.45 5.83 -12.72
N LEU A 69 7.78 6.19 -13.97
CA LEU A 69 6.82 6.68 -14.97
C LEU A 69 7.17 6.14 -16.35
N ALA A 70 6.15 5.93 -17.18
CA ALA A 70 6.33 5.66 -18.60
C ALA A 70 6.87 6.90 -19.34
N PHE A 71 7.56 6.68 -20.46
CA PHE A 71 8.06 7.73 -21.37
C PHE A 71 9.02 8.75 -20.72
N THR A 72 9.84 8.32 -19.76
CA THR A 72 10.88 9.15 -19.15
C THR A 72 12.28 8.73 -19.62
N GLY A 73 13.21 9.68 -19.67
CA GLY A 73 14.64 9.38 -19.80
C GLY A 73 15.15 8.80 -18.49
N GLY A 74 15.72 7.59 -18.55
CA GLY A 74 16.32 6.90 -17.40
C GLY A 74 17.66 7.49 -16.98
#